data_AF-A0A354S8G6-F1
#
_entry.id   AF-A0A354S8G6-F1
#
_cell.length_a   1.000
_cell.length_b   1.000
_cell.length_c   1.000
_cell.angle_alpha   90.00
_cell.angle_beta   90.00
_cell.angle_gamma   90.00
#
_symmetry.space_group_name_H-M   'P 1'
#
loop_
_entity.id
_entity.type
_entity.pdbx_description
1 polymer ?
#
loop_
_entity_poly.entity_id
_entity_poly.type
_entity_poly.pdbx_seq_one_letter_code
_entity_poly.pdbx_strand_id
1 'polypeptide(L)'
;MAESLSPPFLAPGDGIALVSVSRFGEASVIEQAESWIRAQGFTPFRAPNLGARDHQFGGDDASRAADVNWAIAHPEVKAIWSIRGGYGAVRMVDAIDWNALRAQPKWLIGFSDFTLLLGHAFQQGLCAVHSWMPIQLPTSTPKSLESLADLLRGTPHVLSAPAHSLQRPGHTEGPLVGGNLSVLYSMLGSPSFPNLQGCILALEDLDEYRYHLDRMFWGLKRAGVLEGLAGVAVGSFS
;
A
#
# COMPACT_ATOMS: atom_id res chain seq x y z
N MET A 1 21.31 -6.66 -2.53
CA MET A 1 19.83 -6.59 -2.73
C MET A 1 19.58 -6.65 -4.22
N ALA A 2 18.56 -7.37 -4.67
CA ALA A 2 18.15 -7.30 -6.08
C ALA A 2 17.83 -5.84 -6.43
N GLU A 3 18.11 -5.44 -7.66
CA GLU A 3 17.78 -4.09 -8.15
C GLU A 3 16.26 -3.88 -8.04
N SER A 4 15.84 -2.82 -7.37
CA SER A 4 14.42 -2.53 -7.14
C SER A 4 13.75 -2.13 -8.44
N LEU A 5 12.69 -2.82 -8.82
CA LEU A 5 11.90 -2.54 -10.00
C LEU A 5 10.89 -1.44 -9.67
N SER A 6 11.27 -0.20 -9.99
CA SER A 6 10.34 0.93 -9.95
C SER A 6 9.48 0.93 -11.22
N PRO A 7 8.15 0.94 -11.11
CA PRO A 7 7.28 1.23 -12.24
C PRO A 7 7.61 2.61 -12.83
N PRO A 8 7.38 2.82 -14.14
CA PRO A 8 7.53 4.14 -14.75
C PRO A 8 6.54 5.14 -14.14
N PHE A 9 6.92 6.41 -14.10
CA PHE A 9 5.99 7.49 -13.79
C PHE A 9 4.90 7.61 -14.88
N LEU A 10 3.73 8.09 -14.49
CA LEU A 10 2.56 8.22 -15.36
C LEU A 10 2.62 9.53 -16.15
N ALA A 11 2.24 9.44 -17.42
CA ALA A 11 1.94 10.56 -18.29
C ALA A 11 0.42 10.86 -18.30
N PRO A 12 0.00 12.06 -18.76
CA PRO A 12 -1.41 12.33 -18.99
C PRO A 12 -2.05 11.28 -19.91
N GLY A 13 -3.23 10.79 -19.51
CA GLY A 13 -3.99 9.74 -20.20
C GLY A 13 -3.68 8.32 -19.72
N ASP A 14 -2.57 8.09 -19.01
CA ASP A 14 -2.23 6.75 -18.49
C ASP A 14 -3.30 6.21 -17.54
N GLY A 15 -3.45 4.89 -17.54
CA GLY A 15 -4.51 4.19 -16.83
C GLY A 15 -4.25 3.95 -15.35
N ILE A 16 -5.26 4.19 -14.51
CA ILE A 16 -5.30 3.80 -13.10
C ILE A 16 -6.48 2.84 -12.90
N ALA A 17 -6.20 1.58 -12.56
CA ALA A 17 -7.21 0.59 -12.21
C ALA A 17 -7.65 0.74 -10.76
N LEU A 18 -8.96 0.74 -10.54
CA LEU A 18 -9.60 0.69 -9.23
C LEU A 18 -9.97 -0.76 -8.91
N VAL A 19 -9.54 -1.25 -7.74
CA VAL A 19 -9.78 -2.61 -7.25
C VAL A 19 -10.23 -2.61 -5.79
N SER A 20 -10.75 -3.72 -5.29
CA SER A 20 -11.07 -3.92 -3.87
C SER A 20 -10.29 -5.11 -3.31
N VAL A 21 -9.10 -4.90 -2.73
CA VAL A 21 -8.32 -6.03 -2.18
C VAL A 21 -8.79 -6.48 -0.80
N SER A 22 -9.57 -5.65 -0.10
CA SER A 22 -10.09 -5.92 1.25
C SER A 22 -11.63 -5.78 1.26
N ARG A 23 -12.16 -4.68 1.81
CA ARG A 23 -13.61 -4.44 1.92
C ARG A 23 -14.21 -3.83 0.66
N PHE A 24 -15.51 -4.03 0.47
CA PHE A 24 -16.25 -3.44 -0.66
C PHE A 24 -16.31 -1.90 -0.58
N GLY A 25 -16.44 -1.28 -1.75
CA GLY A 25 -16.68 0.16 -1.90
C GLY A 25 -18.11 0.42 -2.28
N GLU A 26 -18.68 1.48 -1.72
CA GLU A 26 -19.94 2.03 -2.20
C GLU A 26 -19.74 2.65 -3.58
N ALA A 27 -20.80 2.64 -4.42
CA ALA A 27 -20.75 3.19 -5.77
C ALA A 27 -20.27 4.66 -5.77
N SER A 28 -20.71 5.44 -4.78
CA SER A 28 -20.31 6.84 -4.60
C SER A 28 -18.80 7.01 -4.36
N VAL A 29 -18.15 6.06 -3.69
CA VAL A 29 -16.69 6.09 -3.46
C VAL A 29 -15.94 5.80 -4.75
N ILE A 30 -16.44 4.84 -5.55
CA ILE A 30 -15.86 4.50 -6.85
C ILE A 30 -15.97 5.69 -7.81
N GLU A 31 -17.15 6.32 -7.88
CA GLU A 31 -17.40 7.51 -8.72
C GLU A 31 -16.55 8.72 -8.32
N GLN A 32 -16.33 8.93 -7.00
CA GLN A 32 -15.42 9.96 -6.50
C GLN A 32 -13.96 9.66 -6.90
N ALA A 33 -13.52 8.41 -6.78
CA ALA A 33 -12.18 8.00 -7.19
C ALA A 33 -11.95 8.26 -8.68
N GLU A 34 -12.92 7.87 -9.50
CA GLU A 34 -12.95 8.09 -10.94
C GLU A 34 -12.91 9.57 -11.34
N SER A 35 -13.66 10.40 -10.61
CA SER A 35 -13.68 11.84 -10.83
C SER A 35 -12.33 12.45 -10.46
N TRP A 36 -11.73 12.01 -9.36
CA TRP A 36 -10.39 12.44 -8.95
C TRP A 36 -9.32 12.04 -9.97
N ILE A 37 -9.32 10.80 -10.45
CA ILE A 37 -8.37 10.30 -11.46
C ILE A 37 -8.44 11.16 -12.74
N ARG A 38 -9.66 11.44 -13.23
CA ARG A 38 -9.86 12.30 -14.41
C ARG A 38 -9.39 13.74 -14.15
N ALA A 39 -9.67 14.28 -12.98
CA ALA A 39 -9.22 15.62 -12.60
C ALA A 39 -7.69 15.74 -12.55
N GLN A 40 -6.98 14.65 -12.27
CA GLN A 40 -5.52 14.58 -12.35
C GLN A 40 -4.97 14.36 -13.77
N GLY A 41 -5.83 14.21 -14.77
CA GLY A 41 -5.46 14.00 -16.17
C GLY A 41 -5.17 12.53 -16.53
N PHE A 42 -5.58 11.58 -15.69
CA PHE A 42 -5.41 10.14 -15.93
C PHE A 42 -6.72 9.46 -16.33
N THR A 43 -6.63 8.22 -16.83
CA THR A 43 -7.80 7.43 -17.24
C THR A 43 -8.15 6.38 -16.19
N PRO A 44 -9.33 6.40 -15.57
CA PRO A 44 -9.70 5.36 -14.62
C PRO A 44 -10.26 4.13 -15.31
N PHE A 45 -9.93 2.97 -14.76
CA PHE A 45 -10.40 1.66 -15.17
C PHE A 45 -11.05 0.97 -13.98
N ARG A 46 -12.31 0.52 -14.11
CA ARG A 46 -12.96 -0.31 -13.08
C ARG A 46 -12.61 -1.76 -13.32
N ALA A 47 -12.10 -2.46 -12.31
CA ALA A 47 -11.93 -3.90 -12.41
C ALA A 47 -13.29 -4.62 -12.54
N PRO A 48 -13.35 -5.81 -13.18
CA PRO A 48 -14.62 -6.46 -13.52
C PRO A 48 -15.56 -6.71 -12.34
N ASN A 49 -15.01 -7.04 -11.16
CA ASN A 49 -15.80 -7.32 -9.96
C ASN A 49 -15.86 -6.13 -9.00
N LEU A 50 -15.37 -4.95 -9.39
CA LEU A 50 -15.40 -3.77 -8.54
C LEU A 50 -16.84 -3.36 -8.19
N GLY A 51 -17.14 -3.32 -6.89
CA GLY A 51 -18.48 -3.06 -6.36
C GLY A 51 -19.25 -4.31 -5.94
N ALA A 52 -18.70 -5.51 -6.23
CA ALA A 52 -19.20 -6.76 -5.66
C ALA A 52 -19.12 -6.76 -4.12
N ARG A 53 -19.97 -7.59 -3.51
CA ARG A 53 -20.01 -7.77 -2.07
C ARG A 53 -20.09 -9.25 -1.74
N ASP A 54 -19.21 -9.66 -0.83
CA ASP A 54 -19.32 -10.92 -0.11
C ASP A 54 -19.16 -10.59 1.38
N HIS A 55 -20.29 -10.51 2.09
CA HIS A 55 -20.35 -9.94 3.44
C HIS A 55 -19.68 -8.56 3.53
N GLN A 56 -18.51 -8.46 4.18
CA GLN A 56 -17.74 -7.22 4.28
C GLN A 56 -16.71 -7.02 3.16
N PHE A 57 -16.38 -8.08 2.42
CA PHE A 57 -15.35 -8.11 1.39
C PHE A 57 -15.86 -7.52 0.07
N GLY A 58 -14.95 -6.99 -0.74
CA GLY A 58 -15.21 -6.46 -2.08
C GLY A 58 -15.48 -7.52 -3.16
N GLY A 59 -16.17 -8.59 -2.79
CA GLY A 59 -16.26 -9.85 -3.55
C GLY A 59 -15.57 -10.99 -2.80
N ASP A 60 -15.77 -12.22 -3.29
CA ASP A 60 -15.07 -13.39 -2.76
C ASP A 60 -13.55 -13.33 -3.02
N ASP A 61 -12.79 -14.24 -2.41
CA ASP A 61 -11.31 -14.25 -2.49
C ASP A 61 -10.82 -14.37 -3.95
N ALA A 62 -11.49 -15.19 -4.76
CA ALA A 62 -11.12 -15.45 -6.14
C ALA A 62 -11.38 -14.22 -7.03
N SER A 63 -12.52 -13.55 -6.86
CA SER A 63 -12.91 -12.36 -7.62
C SER A 63 -11.98 -11.18 -7.33
N ARG A 64 -11.62 -10.99 -6.05
CA ARG A 64 -10.68 -9.93 -5.64
C ARG A 64 -9.28 -10.16 -6.21
N ALA A 65 -8.78 -11.40 -6.18
CA ALA A 65 -7.51 -11.75 -6.84
C ALA A 65 -7.58 -11.56 -8.36
N ALA A 66 -8.68 -12.00 -8.98
CA ALA A 66 -8.90 -11.87 -10.42
C ALA A 66 -8.92 -10.41 -10.87
N ASP A 67 -9.50 -9.50 -10.10
CA ASP A 67 -9.50 -8.06 -10.38
C ASP A 67 -8.08 -7.46 -10.37
N VAL A 68 -7.24 -7.86 -9.41
CA VAL A 68 -5.83 -7.44 -9.38
C VAL A 68 -5.08 -8.01 -10.59
N ASN A 69 -5.25 -9.30 -10.90
CA ASN A 69 -4.61 -9.94 -12.04
C ASN A 69 -5.07 -9.36 -13.38
N TRP A 70 -6.34 -9.01 -13.51
CA TRP A 70 -6.86 -8.27 -14.65
C TRP A 70 -6.15 -6.93 -14.81
N ALA A 71 -5.99 -6.17 -13.73
CA ALA A 71 -5.30 -4.88 -13.77
C ALA A 71 -3.80 -5.03 -14.10
N ILE A 72 -3.15 -6.10 -13.62
CA ILE A 72 -1.77 -6.47 -14.01
C ILE A 72 -1.70 -6.74 -15.51
N ALA A 73 -2.62 -7.55 -16.06
CA ALA A 73 -2.63 -7.90 -17.48
C ALA A 73 -3.08 -6.76 -18.42
N HIS A 74 -3.79 -5.75 -17.91
CA HIS A 74 -4.39 -4.70 -18.74
C HIS A 74 -3.30 -3.76 -19.33
N PRO A 75 -3.15 -3.65 -20.66
CA PRO A 75 -2.00 -2.97 -21.27
C PRO A 75 -1.96 -1.45 -21.00
N GLU A 76 -3.11 -0.83 -20.84
CA GLU A 76 -3.24 0.62 -20.60
C GLU A 76 -3.11 1.00 -19.12
N VAL A 77 -3.19 0.04 -18.19
CA VAL A 77 -3.09 0.31 -16.76
C VAL A 77 -1.63 0.44 -16.35
N LYS A 78 -1.27 1.54 -15.68
CA LYS A 78 0.06 1.82 -15.11
C LYS A 78 0.07 1.83 -13.57
N ALA A 79 -1.09 1.99 -12.95
CA ALA A 79 -1.24 1.94 -11.50
C ALA A 79 -2.51 1.17 -11.09
N ILE A 80 -2.45 0.48 -9.95
CA ILE A 80 -3.53 -0.30 -9.35
C ILE A 80 -3.77 0.27 -7.95
N TRP A 81 -4.97 0.80 -7.72
CA TRP A 81 -5.31 1.55 -6.52
C TRP A 81 -6.49 0.91 -5.82
N SER A 82 -6.28 0.47 -4.57
CA SER A 82 -7.35 -0.11 -3.78
C SER A 82 -8.31 0.97 -3.29
N ILE A 83 -9.61 0.74 -3.44
CA ILE A 83 -10.67 1.67 -3.00
C ILE A 83 -10.69 1.93 -1.50
N ARG A 84 -10.30 0.93 -0.69
CA ARG A 84 -10.22 0.98 0.78
C ARG A 84 -9.45 -0.22 1.33
N GLY A 85 -9.09 -0.12 2.62
CA GLY A 85 -8.54 -1.21 3.41
C GLY A 85 -9.64 -1.97 4.16
N GLY A 86 -9.28 -2.58 5.28
CA GLY A 86 -10.18 -3.34 6.14
C GLY A 86 -9.56 -4.68 6.51
N TYR A 87 -10.16 -5.77 6.06
CA TYR A 87 -9.58 -7.10 6.20
C TYR A 87 -9.86 -7.89 4.93
N GLY A 88 -8.92 -8.73 4.52
CA GLY A 88 -9.11 -9.73 3.49
C GLY A 88 -7.98 -9.84 2.48
N ALA A 89 -7.00 -8.95 2.48
CA ALA A 89 -5.84 -9.04 1.59
C ALA A 89 -5.08 -10.36 1.77
N VAL A 90 -4.96 -10.83 3.02
CA VAL A 90 -4.27 -12.10 3.37
C VAL A 90 -4.89 -13.33 2.74
N ARG A 91 -6.17 -13.27 2.38
CA ARG A 91 -6.90 -14.41 1.80
C ARG A 91 -6.65 -14.58 0.30
N MET A 92 -6.05 -13.59 -0.35
CA MET A 92 -5.95 -13.54 -1.81
C MET A 92 -4.53 -13.27 -2.33
N VAL A 93 -3.58 -12.88 -1.47
CA VAL A 93 -2.22 -12.46 -1.87
C VAL A 93 -1.48 -13.52 -2.70
N ASP A 94 -1.66 -14.80 -2.38
CA ASP A 94 -0.99 -15.92 -3.06
C ASP A 94 -1.59 -16.22 -4.45
N ALA A 95 -2.78 -15.71 -4.75
CA ALA A 95 -3.44 -15.86 -6.04
C ALA A 95 -3.13 -14.72 -7.02
N ILE A 96 -2.40 -13.68 -6.58
CA ILE A 96 -1.90 -12.62 -7.47
C ILE A 96 -0.76 -13.17 -8.34
N ASP A 97 -0.78 -12.87 -9.63
CA ASP A 97 0.31 -13.17 -10.55
C ASP A 97 1.46 -12.16 -10.39
N TRP A 98 2.22 -12.34 -9.30
CA TRP A 98 3.39 -11.53 -8.99
C TRP A 98 4.50 -11.64 -10.06
N ASN A 99 4.54 -12.75 -10.81
CA ASN A 99 5.50 -12.91 -11.90
C ASN A 99 5.14 -12.00 -13.07
N ALA A 100 3.86 -11.92 -13.46
CA ALA A 100 3.39 -10.99 -14.47
C ALA A 100 3.61 -9.53 -14.04
N LEU A 101 3.33 -9.20 -12.77
CA LEU A 101 3.59 -7.85 -12.25
C LEU A 101 5.09 -7.51 -12.27
N ARG A 102 5.97 -8.47 -11.98
CA ARG A 102 7.42 -8.24 -12.07
C ARG A 102 7.90 -8.05 -13.50
N ALA A 103 7.31 -8.79 -14.44
CA ALA A 103 7.64 -8.67 -15.87
C ALA A 103 7.18 -7.33 -16.46
N GLN A 104 6.09 -6.76 -15.95
CA GLN A 104 5.57 -5.45 -16.33
C GLN A 104 5.16 -4.64 -15.09
N PRO A 105 6.13 -4.00 -14.40
CA PRO A 105 5.88 -3.30 -13.13
C PRO A 105 4.82 -2.21 -13.26
N LYS A 106 3.90 -2.18 -12.29
CA LYS A 106 2.84 -1.19 -12.13
C LYS A 106 2.81 -0.71 -10.69
N TRP A 107 2.43 0.55 -10.47
CA TRP A 107 2.30 1.07 -9.11
C TRP A 107 1.19 0.35 -8.36
N LEU A 108 1.50 -0.31 -7.25
CA LEU A 108 0.51 -0.79 -6.28
C LEU A 108 0.30 0.30 -5.24
N ILE A 109 -0.95 0.71 -5.01
CA ILE A 109 -1.28 1.86 -4.15
C ILE A 109 -2.34 1.47 -3.13
N GLY A 110 -2.03 1.66 -1.85
CA GLY A 110 -2.99 1.50 -0.77
C GLY A 110 -2.39 1.75 0.61
N PHE A 111 -3.20 1.54 1.65
CA PHE A 111 -2.89 1.84 3.05
C PHE A 111 -3.58 0.82 3.97
N SER A 112 -3.18 0.72 5.25
CA SER A 112 -3.79 -0.19 6.24
C SER A 112 -3.62 -1.68 5.84
N ASP A 113 -4.67 -2.48 5.69
CA ASP A 113 -4.64 -3.91 5.27
C ASP A 113 -3.85 -4.15 3.97
N PHE A 114 -3.76 -3.13 3.10
CA PHE A 114 -2.94 -3.16 1.89
C PHE A 114 -1.44 -3.33 2.18
N THR A 115 -0.99 -3.08 3.42
CA THR A 115 0.39 -3.30 3.91
C THR A 115 0.88 -4.71 3.58
N LEU A 116 0.00 -5.71 3.55
CA LEU A 116 0.36 -7.05 3.11
C LEU A 116 0.91 -7.06 1.67
N LEU A 117 0.22 -6.40 0.75
CA LEU A 117 0.66 -6.31 -0.65
C LEU A 117 1.93 -5.47 -0.77
N LEU A 118 2.11 -4.44 0.06
CA LEU A 118 3.35 -3.65 0.10
C LEU A 118 4.55 -4.51 0.52
N GLY A 119 4.39 -5.28 1.60
CA GLY A 119 5.44 -6.18 2.11
C GLY A 119 5.77 -7.29 1.11
N HIS A 120 4.75 -7.90 0.52
CA HIS A 120 4.94 -8.93 -0.50
C HIS A 120 5.61 -8.36 -1.77
N ALA A 121 5.16 -7.19 -2.26
CA ALA A 121 5.78 -6.53 -3.40
C ALA A 121 7.27 -6.24 -3.15
N PHE A 122 7.61 -5.76 -1.94
CA PHE A 122 8.99 -5.52 -1.56
C PHE A 122 9.84 -6.80 -1.62
N GLN A 123 9.32 -7.94 -1.15
CA GLN A 123 10.01 -9.23 -1.28
C GLN A 123 10.20 -9.69 -2.73
N GLN A 124 9.30 -9.28 -3.61
CA GLN A 124 9.41 -9.52 -5.05
C GLN A 124 10.34 -8.50 -5.76
N GLY A 125 10.94 -7.56 -5.02
CA GLY A 125 11.79 -6.51 -5.56
C GLY A 125 11.02 -5.40 -6.28
N LEU A 126 9.73 -5.22 -5.98
CA LEU A 126 8.85 -4.23 -6.62
C LEU A 126 8.62 -3.03 -5.72
N CYS A 127 8.65 -1.82 -6.30
CA CYS A 127 8.21 -0.62 -5.61
C CYS A 127 6.68 -0.55 -5.52
N ALA A 128 6.17 -0.20 -4.34
CA ALA A 128 4.76 0.05 -4.08
C ALA A 128 4.59 1.30 -3.21
N VAL A 129 3.38 1.86 -3.19
CA VAL A 129 3.09 3.15 -2.55
C VAL A 129 2.14 2.96 -1.39
N HIS A 130 2.62 3.26 -0.19
CA HIS A 130 1.78 3.43 1.00
C HIS A 130 1.10 4.81 0.95
N SER A 131 -0.17 4.88 0.55
CA SER A 131 -0.90 6.15 0.37
C SER A 131 -2.38 6.01 0.68
N TRP A 132 -3.04 7.15 0.93
CA TRP A 132 -4.48 7.24 1.10
C TRP A 132 -5.26 6.52 -0.01
N MET A 133 -6.44 6.06 0.34
CA MET A 133 -7.35 5.32 -0.54
C MET A 133 -8.63 6.13 -0.78
N PRO A 134 -9.38 5.87 -1.87
CA PRO A 134 -10.57 6.62 -2.25
C PRO A 134 -11.62 6.82 -1.15
N ILE A 135 -11.81 5.86 -0.24
CA ILE A 135 -12.71 6.02 0.91
C ILE A 135 -12.37 7.23 1.80
N GLN A 136 -11.12 7.71 1.76
CA GLN A 136 -10.62 8.86 2.50
C GLN A 136 -10.74 10.17 1.72
N LEU A 137 -11.22 10.18 0.46
CA LEU A 137 -11.41 11.41 -0.33
C LEU A 137 -12.19 12.50 0.43
N PRO A 138 -13.32 12.20 1.12
CA PRO A 138 -14.11 13.23 1.80
C PRO A 138 -13.40 13.88 3.00
N THR A 139 -12.39 13.22 3.57
CA THR A 139 -11.73 13.64 4.81
C THR A 139 -10.27 14.04 4.63
N SER A 140 -9.70 13.82 3.43
CA SER A 140 -8.31 14.11 3.14
C SER A 140 -8.10 15.59 2.80
N THR A 141 -6.94 16.13 3.19
CA THR A 141 -6.56 17.50 2.84
C THR A 141 -6.16 17.62 1.37
N PRO A 142 -6.34 18.77 0.72
CA PRO A 142 -5.88 18.98 -0.67
C PRO A 142 -4.40 18.61 -0.88
N LYS A 143 -3.53 18.99 0.07
CA LYS A 143 -2.10 18.66 0.04
C LYS A 143 -1.85 17.14 0.03
N SER A 144 -2.61 16.38 0.82
CA SER A 144 -2.51 14.91 0.84
C SER A 144 -3.00 14.29 -0.46
N LEU A 145 -4.04 14.86 -1.06
CA LEU A 145 -4.57 14.38 -2.35
C LEU A 145 -3.55 14.64 -3.47
N GLU A 146 -3.00 15.85 -3.53
CA GLU A 146 -2.00 16.24 -4.53
C GLU A 146 -0.72 15.40 -4.47
N SER A 147 -0.27 15.02 -3.26
CA SER A 147 1.00 14.29 -3.10
C SER A 147 1.02 12.93 -3.80
N LEU A 148 -0.12 12.23 -3.90
CA LEU A 148 -0.20 10.98 -4.66
C LEU A 148 -0.06 11.23 -6.16
N ALA A 149 -0.76 12.24 -6.68
CA ALA A 149 -0.70 12.56 -8.10
C ALA A 149 0.71 13.04 -8.51
N ASP A 150 1.34 13.86 -7.67
CA ASP A 150 2.71 14.34 -7.89
C ASP A 150 3.73 13.20 -7.80
N LEU A 151 3.58 12.26 -6.87
CA LEU A 151 4.41 11.05 -6.83
C LEU A 151 4.28 10.25 -8.13
N LEU A 152 3.06 10.03 -8.61
CA LEU A 152 2.83 9.28 -9.85
C LEU A 152 3.42 9.98 -11.08
N ARG A 153 3.52 11.33 -11.08
CA ARG A 153 4.17 12.13 -12.12
C ARG A 153 5.70 12.24 -11.97
N GLY A 154 6.29 11.65 -10.92
CA GLY A 154 7.74 11.71 -10.67
C GLY A 154 8.22 12.95 -9.95
N THR A 155 7.34 13.67 -9.26
CA THR A 155 7.66 14.83 -8.42
C THR A 155 7.25 14.58 -6.96
N PRO A 156 7.80 13.55 -6.28
CA PRO A 156 7.38 13.21 -4.92
C PRO A 156 7.70 14.33 -3.94
N HIS A 157 6.82 14.50 -2.94
CA HIS A 157 7.01 15.49 -1.89
C HIS A 157 8.00 15.00 -0.84
N VAL A 158 8.85 15.90 -0.34
CA VAL A 158 9.65 15.63 0.86
C VAL A 158 8.77 15.76 2.08
N LEU A 159 8.67 14.69 2.87
CA LEU A 159 7.98 14.70 4.15
C LEU A 159 8.88 15.31 5.22
N SER A 160 8.33 16.26 5.98
CA SER A 160 8.99 16.89 7.12
C SER A 160 8.04 16.93 8.29
N ALA A 161 8.55 16.62 9.49
CA ALA A 161 7.79 16.62 10.73
C ALA A 161 8.58 17.36 11.82
N PRO A 162 7.90 17.99 12.79
CA PRO A 162 8.56 18.56 13.97
C PRO A 162 9.34 17.48 14.73
N ALA A 163 10.48 17.87 15.32
CA ALA A 163 11.26 16.96 16.15
C ALA A 163 10.44 16.52 17.36
N HIS A 164 10.48 15.22 17.67
CA HIS A 164 9.86 14.65 18.86
C HIS A 164 10.92 14.40 19.95
N SER A 165 10.57 14.49 21.23
CA SER A 165 11.51 14.29 22.35
C SER A 165 12.14 12.88 22.40
N LEU A 166 11.45 11.89 21.84
CA LEU A 166 11.93 10.51 21.71
C LEU A 166 12.74 10.26 20.43
N GLN A 167 12.89 11.26 19.56
CA GLN A 167 13.66 11.14 18.34
C GLN A 167 15.16 10.99 18.65
N ARG A 168 15.81 10.08 17.94
CA ARG A 168 17.27 9.97 17.96
C ARG A 168 17.85 10.86 16.86
N PRO A 169 18.71 11.85 17.18
CA PRO A 169 19.32 12.69 16.15
C PRO A 169 20.30 11.86 15.32
N GLY A 170 20.36 12.13 14.02
CA GLY A 170 21.24 11.43 13.09
C GLY A 170 20.78 11.57 11.65
N HIS A 171 21.56 10.96 10.75
CA HIS A 171 21.25 10.84 9.34
C HIS A 171 21.41 9.37 8.93
N THR A 172 20.47 8.87 8.15
CA THR A 172 20.50 7.51 7.60
C THR A 172 19.80 7.49 6.25
N GLU A 173 20.17 6.54 5.42
CA GLU A 173 19.57 6.27 4.13
C GLU A 173 19.33 4.77 4.00
N GLY A 174 18.25 4.39 3.34
CA GLY A 174 17.89 3.00 3.10
C GLY A 174 16.50 2.88 2.47
N PRO A 175 16.14 1.70 1.95
CA PRO A 175 14.80 1.47 1.41
C PRO A 175 13.75 1.75 2.48
N LEU A 176 12.70 2.48 2.10
CA LEU A 176 11.55 2.71 2.97
C LEU A 176 10.58 1.52 2.88
N VAL A 177 10.32 0.88 4.01
CA VAL A 177 9.43 -0.28 4.13
C VAL A 177 8.52 -0.08 5.33
N GLY A 178 7.30 -0.60 5.28
CA GLY A 178 6.42 -0.66 6.45
C GLY A 178 4.96 -0.46 6.08
N GLY A 179 4.24 0.30 6.90
CA GLY A 179 2.79 0.48 6.83
C GLY A 179 2.14 0.23 8.19
N ASN A 180 1.02 -0.48 8.18
CA ASN A 180 0.28 -0.81 9.39
C ASN A 180 1.01 -1.86 10.25
N LEU A 181 1.24 -1.56 11.54
CA LEU A 181 1.98 -2.44 12.45
C LEU A 181 1.27 -3.79 12.67
N SER A 182 -0.03 -3.81 12.93
CA SER A 182 -0.82 -5.03 13.10
C SER A 182 -0.75 -5.94 11.89
N VAL A 183 -0.86 -5.38 10.69
CA VAL A 183 -0.73 -6.15 9.44
C VAL A 183 0.70 -6.64 9.23
N LEU A 184 1.72 -5.79 9.46
CA LEU A 184 3.13 -6.19 9.38
C LEU A 184 3.45 -7.33 10.35
N TYR A 185 2.98 -7.23 11.58
CA TYR A 185 3.13 -8.27 12.61
C TYR A 185 2.48 -9.59 12.17
N SER A 186 1.27 -9.54 11.57
CA SER A 186 0.56 -10.72 11.09
C SER A 186 1.29 -11.49 9.98
N MET A 187 2.19 -10.82 9.25
CA MET A 187 2.99 -11.44 8.19
C MET A 187 4.16 -12.28 8.71
N LEU A 188 4.53 -12.19 10.00
CA LEU A 188 5.69 -12.88 10.56
C LEU A 188 5.68 -14.38 10.22
N GLY A 189 6.80 -14.87 9.68
CA GLY A 189 6.95 -16.28 9.28
C GLY A 189 6.37 -16.62 7.91
N SER A 190 5.78 -15.66 7.19
CA SER A 190 5.30 -15.85 5.81
C SER A 190 6.29 -15.29 4.78
N PRO A 191 6.20 -15.73 3.50
CA PRO A 191 6.95 -15.13 2.39
C PRO A 191 6.65 -13.65 2.13
N SER A 192 5.56 -13.11 2.69
CA SER A 192 5.15 -11.71 2.53
C SER A 192 5.84 -10.77 3.51
N PHE A 193 6.45 -11.28 4.58
CA PHE A 193 7.16 -10.42 5.54
C PHE A 193 8.41 -9.84 4.88
N PRO A 194 8.58 -8.50 4.78
CA PRO A 194 9.71 -7.91 4.08
C PRO A 194 11.04 -8.13 4.82
N ASN A 195 12.13 -8.33 4.07
CA ASN A 195 13.47 -8.30 4.65
C ASN A 195 13.82 -6.86 5.08
N LEU A 196 13.93 -6.62 6.39
CA LEU A 196 14.14 -5.28 6.94
C LEU A 196 15.61 -4.88 7.09
N GLN A 197 16.56 -5.74 6.73
CA GLN A 197 17.98 -5.46 6.89
C GLN A 197 18.40 -4.22 6.07
N GLY A 198 18.88 -3.18 6.74
CA GLY A 198 19.27 -1.91 6.12
C GLY A 198 18.10 -1.02 5.69
N CYS A 199 16.86 -1.38 6.03
CA CYS A 199 15.68 -0.58 5.70
C CYS A 199 15.42 0.52 6.74
N ILE A 200 14.73 1.56 6.30
CA ILE A 200 14.03 2.51 7.17
C ILE A 200 12.60 1.97 7.35
N LEU A 201 12.25 1.60 8.57
CA LEU A 201 10.93 1.05 8.90
C LEU A 201 9.95 2.17 9.26
N ALA A 202 8.91 2.39 8.45
CA ALA A 202 7.84 3.34 8.73
C ALA A 202 6.58 2.65 9.26
N LEU A 203 6.12 3.02 10.45
CA LEU A 203 4.99 2.35 11.11
C LEU A 203 3.87 3.31 11.47
N GLU A 204 2.64 2.86 11.26
CA GLU A 204 1.41 3.48 11.75
C GLU A 204 0.47 2.39 12.27
N ASP A 205 -0.49 2.75 13.12
CA ASP A 205 -1.58 1.84 13.47
C ASP A 205 -2.82 2.60 13.97
N LEU A 206 -3.96 1.91 14.00
CA LEU A 206 -5.24 2.47 14.41
C LEU A 206 -6.05 1.47 15.24
N ASP A 207 -6.73 1.99 16.27
CA ASP A 207 -7.71 1.28 17.09
C ASP A 207 -7.14 0.08 17.86
N GLU A 208 -5.88 0.21 18.29
CA GLU A 208 -5.17 -0.84 19.01
C GLU A 208 -4.99 -0.54 20.50
N TYR A 209 -5.21 -1.56 21.33
CA TYR A 209 -4.90 -1.46 22.75
C TYR A 209 -3.40 -1.30 22.96
N ARG A 210 -2.98 -0.43 23.90
CA ARG A 210 -1.56 -0.17 24.20
C ARG A 210 -0.76 -1.44 24.51
N TYR A 211 -1.35 -2.39 25.24
CA TYR A 211 -0.69 -3.66 25.55
C TYR A 211 -0.55 -4.55 24.32
N HIS A 212 -1.42 -4.40 23.32
CA HIS A 212 -1.32 -5.13 22.07
C HIS A 212 -0.19 -4.56 21.20
N LEU A 213 -0.08 -3.22 21.10
CA LEU A 213 1.06 -2.56 20.46
C LEU A 213 2.40 -3.03 21.06
N ASP A 214 2.53 -3.02 22.39
CA ASP A 214 3.73 -3.50 23.09
C ASP A 214 4.03 -4.98 22.75
N ARG A 215 3.00 -5.83 22.77
CA ARG A 215 3.13 -7.25 22.39
C ARG A 215 3.63 -7.43 20.97
N MET A 216 3.14 -6.64 20.01
CA MET A 216 3.57 -6.73 18.62
C MET A 216 5.03 -6.31 18.45
N PHE A 217 5.45 -5.21 19.08
CA PHE A 217 6.86 -4.80 19.09
C PHE A 217 7.76 -5.84 19.74
N TRP A 218 7.34 -6.44 20.86
CA TRP A 218 8.08 -7.57 21.46
C TRP A 218 8.13 -8.78 20.55
N GLY A 219 7.05 -9.10 19.83
CA GLY A 219 7.01 -10.17 18.86
C GLY A 219 8.02 -9.97 17.73
N LEU A 220 8.00 -8.80 17.09
CA LEU A 220 8.97 -8.41 16.05
C LEU A 220 10.41 -8.45 16.58
N LYS A 221 10.65 -7.92 17.79
CA LYS A 221 11.97 -7.97 18.42
C LYS A 221 12.44 -9.40 18.67
N ARG A 222 11.57 -10.26 19.21
CA ARG A 222 11.90 -11.67 19.51
C ARG A 222 12.10 -12.51 18.25
N ALA A 223 11.49 -12.12 17.14
CA ALA A 223 11.73 -12.73 15.83
C ALA A 223 13.05 -12.27 15.19
N GLY A 224 13.76 -11.30 15.79
CA GLY A 224 15.03 -10.76 15.28
C GLY A 224 14.89 -9.81 14.08
N VAL A 225 13.67 -9.58 13.58
CA VAL A 225 13.45 -8.82 12.34
C VAL A 225 13.71 -7.32 12.46
N LEU A 226 13.85 -6.80 13.68
CA LEU A 226 14.20 -5.39 13.92
C LEU A 226 15.72 -5.17 13.98
N GLU A 227 16.51 -6.23 13.96
CA GLU A 227 17.97 -6.13 13.95
C GLU A 227 18.44 -5.64 12.58
N GLY A 228 19.43 -4.74 12.57
CA GLY A 228 20.01 -4.24 11.33
C GLY A 228 19.20 -3.19 10.56
N LEU A 229 18.09 -2.68 11.14
CA LEU A 229 17.40 -1.51 10.60
C LEU A 229 18.34 -0.30 10.48
N ALA A 230 18.20 0.44 9.38
CA ALA A 230 18.90 1.72 9.18
C ALA A 230 18.21 2.85 9.98
N GLY A 231 16.88 2.80 10.10
CA GLY A 231 16.12 3.77 10.88
C GLY A 231 14.68 3.35 11.13
N VAL A 232 13.98 4.11 11.97
CA VAL A 232 12.55 3.94 12.23
C VAL A 232 11.86 5.29 12.11
N ALA A 233 10.78 5.34 11.33
CA ALA A 233 9.85 6.47 11.25
C ALA A 233 8.51 6.06 11.88
N VAL A 234 7.96 6.92 12.72
CA VAL A 234 6.73 6.64 13.46
C VAL A 234 5.66 7.62 12.98
N GLY A 235 4.65 7.08 12.32
CA GLY A 235 3.44 7.78 11.91
C GLY A 235 2.45 7.91 13.08
N SER A 236 1.16 7.98 12.74
CA SER A 236 0.11 8.06 13.76
C SER A 236 -0.17 6.70 14.39
N PHE A 237 -0.43 6.70 15.70
CA PHE A 237 -0.98 5.59 16.46
C PHE A 237 -2.23 6.13 17.16
N SER A 238 -3.41 5.85 16.63
CA SER A 238 -4.67 6.54 16.99
C SER A 238 -5.76 5.62 17.49
#